data_AF-A0A484B958-F1
#
_entry.id   AF-A0A484B958-F1
#
_cell.length_a   1.000
_cell.length_b   1.000
_cell.length_c   1.000
_cell.angle_alpha   90.00
_cell.angle_beta   90.00
_cell.angle_gamma   90.00
#
_symmetry.space_group_name_H-M   'P 1'
#
loop_
_entity.id
_entity.type
_entity.pdbx_description
1 polymer ?
#
loop_
_entity_poly.entity_id
_entity_poly.type
_entity_poly.pdbx_seq_one_letter_code
_entity_poly.pdbx_strand_id
1 'polypeptide(L)'
;MSEINENTLDRHFVSQLRIMFDVYSKNISKSDFVMSQQWLQVFHKSSRAEKYARNCLMLLMYGQLREMGKLGMPFIKMENMDRSLEDVLSDYQGSQGIEAEMEVCQKQELEQKQELEQEREQQQTRQEMKHQKEQWKQHQLPQQGKPKLEMIPEEMDLPELDLANEDVASAVTSNMSCYNDSRMLHERLGGGSQCIDYADPSFELLTQRNQQLLKEINQMHARTMENEQLYRQADTHWQQRILEGQGHLPLPLSKARMQWLLQRIDHGAQLAIRQLKDWATSTGPLNFLYISLQHILEDDPEARKLLADLDRKLEAVLDNMLEQAGERREKNVRMLYDKLFQQQQEALITKQQLLHREQRALMLARQQLQVHVQDLKQREEIFWEQAAASPYFSKQSRAISYNKAETMRSTKTQTNSDIFDPDSNSSSDFCGCDDCQPELGQLSNPEDLMDTYDKRSCQYCQSQRPRDVESSSKC
;
A
#
# COMPACT_ATOMS: atom_id res chain seq x y z
N MET A 1 -0.45 -23.72 -17.41
CA MET A 1 -0.44 -23.60 -15.94
C MET A 1 -1.49 -24.55 -15.40
N SER A 2 -1.17 -25.39 -14.42
CA SER A 2 -2.15 -26.30 -13.81
C SER A 2 -3.30 -25.50 -13.21
N GLU A 3 -4.55 -25.88 -13.48
CA GLU A 3 -5.72 -25.24 -12.89
C GLU A 3 -5.60 -25.23 -11.36
N ILE A 4 -5.62 -24.04 -10.76
CA ILE A 4 -5.54 -23.90 -9.31
C ILE A 4 -6.81 -24.54 -8.73
N ASN A 5 -6.62 -25.56 -7.90
CA ASN A 5 -7.73 -26.26 -7.26
C ASN A 5 -8.53 -25.29 -6.38
N GLU A 6 -9.84 -25.25 -6.61
CA GLU A 6 -10.81 -24.45 -5.88
C GLU A 6 -10.70 -24.62 -4.36
N ASN A 7 -10.50 -25.85 -3.88
CA ASN A 7 -10.35 -26.15 -2.45
C ASN A 7 -9.11 -25.47 -1.86
N THR A 8 -8.07 -25.29 -2.66
CA THR A 8 -6.85 -24.57 -2.23
C THR A 8 -7.14 -23.08 -2.07
N LEU A 9 -7.95 -22.48 -2.95
CA LEU A 9 -8.33 -21.07 -2.84
C LEU A 9 -9.15 -20.81 -1.58
N ASP A 10 -10.09 -21.70 -1.21
CA ASP A 10 -10.86 -21.54 0.02
C ASP A 10 -10.02 -21.74 1.28
N ARG A 11 -9.10 -22.71 1.29
CA ARG A 11 -8.13 -22.86 2.39
C ARG A 11 -7.28 -21.61 2.57
N HIS A 12 -6.84 -21.02 1.44
CA HIS A 12 -6.06 -19.80 1.47
C HIS A 12 -6.87 -18.62 2.04
N PHE A 13 -8.13 -18.47 1.61
CA PHE A 13 -9.03 -17.45 2.15
C PHE A 13 -9.24 -17.58 3.66
N VAL A 14 -9.52 -18.79 4.15
CA VAL A 14 -9.67 -19.06 5.59
C VAL A 14 -8.37 -18.73 6.34
N SER A 15 -7.21 -19.08 5.77
CA SER A 15 -5.92 -18.72 6.36
C SER A 15 -5.73 -17.20 6.43
N GLN A 16 -6.12 -16.45 5.39
CA GLN A 16 -6.02 -14.98 5.39
C GLN A 16 -6.95 -14.36 6.43
N LEU A 17 -8.16 -14.89 6.61
CA LEU A 17 -9.09 -14.42 7.64
C LEU A 17 -8.47 -14.50 9.04
N ARG A 18 -7.81 -15.62 9.36
CA ARG A 18 -7.10 -15.79 10.65
C ARG A 18 -6.05 -14.70 10.85
N ILE A 19 -5.19 -14.49 9.84
CA ILE A 19 -4.11 -13.50 9.92
C ILE A 19 -4.68 -12.07 10.01
N MET A 20 -5.85 -11.81 9.45
CA MET A 20 -6.46 -10.48 9.48
C MET A 20 -6.95 -10.06 10.86
N PHE A 21 -7.31 -11.01 11.73
CA PHE A 21 -7.63 -10.73 13.14
C PHE A 21 -6.45 -10.07 13.88
N ASP A 22 -5.22 -10.48 13.58
CA ASP A 22 -4.01 -9.87 14.17
C ASP A 22 -3.85 -8.40 13.76
N VAL A 23 -4.32 -8.03 12.56
CA VAL A 23 -4.26 -6.65 12.06
C VAL A 23 -5.31 -5.80 12.77
N TYR A 24 -6.52 -6.32 12.99
CA TYR A 24 -7.57 -5.59 13.73
C TYR A 24 -7.17 -5.24 15.17
N SER A 25 -6.27 -6.02 15.75
CA SER A 25 -5.70 -5.75 17.07
C SER A 25 -4.72 -4.57 17.09
N LYS A 26 -4.27 -4.09 15.92
CA LYS A 26 -3.25 -3.04 15.76
C LYS A 26 -3.86 -1.76 15.16
N ASN A 27 -4.38 -0.88 16.03
CA ASN A 27 -4.73 0.52 15.76
C ASN A 27 -5.34 0.85 14.36
N ILE A 28 -6.26 0.02 13.86
CA ILE A 28 -7.03 0.37 12.66
C ILE A 28 -8.09 1.39 13.04
N SER A 29 -8.36 2.36 12.15
CA SER A 29 -9.46 3.30 12.36
C SER A 29 -10.81 2.57 12.44
N LYS A 30 -11.75 3.08 13.25
CA LYS A 30 -13.08 2.46 13.39
C LYS A 30 -13.84 2.41 12.06
N SER A 31 -13.67 3.41 11.20
CA SER A 31 -14.27 3.44 9.87
C SER A 31 -13.71 2.36 8.95
N ASP A 32 -12.38 2.18 8.92
CA ASP A 32 -11.74 1.15 8.10
C ASP A 32 -12.07 -0.26 8.60
N PHE A 33 -12.19 -0.43 9.92
CA PHE A 33 -12.68 -1.67 10.49
C PHE A 33 -14.08 -2.02 9.95
N VAL A 34 -15.05 -1.11 10.07
CA VAL A 34 -16.42 -1.32 9.56
C VAL A 34 -16.42 -1.61 8.06
N MET A 35 -15.65 -0.86 7.29
CA MET A 35 -15.54 -1.03 5.84
C MET A 35 -14.95 -2.40 5.48
N SER A 36 -13.89 -2.82 6.16
CA SER A 36 -13.29 -4.14 5.94
C SER A 36 -14.26 -5.28 6.28
N GLN A 37 -15.08 -5.12 7.33
CA GLN A 37 -16.11 -6.11 7.69
C GLN A 37 -17.19 -6.23 6.60
N GLN A 38 -17.60 -5.13 5.98
CA GLN A 38 -18.53 -5.15 4.85
C GLN A 38 -17.92 -5.88 3.64
N TRP A 39 -16.66 -5.60 3.32
CA TRP A 39 -15.94 -6.32 2.25
C TRP A 39 -15.80 -7.82 2.54
N LEU A 40 -15.52 -8.19 3.79
CA LEU A 40 -15.50 -9.60 4.18
C LEU A 40 -16.83 -10.30 3.94
N GLN A 41 -17.96 -9.64 4.18
CA GLN A 41 -19.28 -10.21 3.86
C GLN A 41 -19.46 -10.43 2.36
N VAL A 42 -18.96 -9.52 1.52
CA VAL A 42 -18.94 -9.71 0.06
C VAL A 42 -18.06 -10.90 -0.32
N PHE A 43 -16.86 -11.01 0.27
CA PHE A 43 -15.94 -12.12 0.02
C PHE A 43 -16.51 -13.48 0.44
N HIS A 44 -17.27 -13.54 1.54
CA HIS A 44 -17.95 -14.76 1.95
C HIS A 44 -19.06 -15.20 0.98
N LYS A 45 -19.67 -14.25 0.24
CA LYS A 45 -20.75 -14.50 -0.73
C LYS A 45 -20.25 -14.74 -2.16
N SER A 46 -18.95 -14.59 -2.41
CA SER A 46 -18.37 -14.69 -3.75
C SER A 46 -18.71 -16.01 -4.44
N SER A 47 -19.05 -15.97 -5.72
CA SER A 47 -19.32 -17.17 -6.50
C SER A 47 -18.04 -18.00 -6.75
N ARG A 48 -18.22 -19.23 -7.26
CA ARG A 48 -17.10 -20.12 -7.62
C ARG A 48 -16.11 -19.48 -8.60
N ALA A 49 -16.63 -18.73 -9.58
CA ALA A 49 -15.81 -18.05 -10.59
C ALA A 49 -14.96 -16.92 -10.01
N GLU A 50 -15.39 -16.31 -8.90
CA GLU A 50 -14.76 -15.13 -8.30
C GLU A 50 -13.78 -15.44 -7.17
N LYS A 51 -13.59 -16.72 -6.81
CA LYS A 51 -12.71 -17.13 -5.70
C LYS A 51 -11.27 -16.64 -5.86
N TYR A 52 -10.78 -16.56 -7.10
CA TYR A 52 -9.46 -16.03 -7.39
C TYR A 52 -9.40 -14.53 -7.09
N ALA A 53 -10.32 -13.74 -7.67
CA ALA A 53 -10.42 -12.31 -7.43
C ALA A 53 -10.61 -11.96 -5.95
N ARG A 54 -11.48 -12.70 -5.26
CA ARG A 54 -11.67 -12.64 -3.80
C ARG A 54 -10.34 -12.74 -3.06
N ASN A 55 -9.55 -13.78 -3.34
CA ASN A 55 -8.28 -14.00 -2.64
C ASN A 55 -7.25 -12.90 -2.92
N CYS A 56 -7.22 -12.37 -4.15
CA CYS A 56 -6.37 -11.25 -4.53
C CYS A 56 -6.78 -9.95 -3.82
N LEU A 57 -8.08 -9.63 -3.80
CA LEU A 57 -8.60 -8.47 -3.08
C LEU A 57 -8.42 -8.60 -1.56
N MET A 58 -8.53 -9.82 -1.01
CA MET A 58 -8.24 -10.09 0.39
C MET A 58 -6.76 -9.84 0.74
N LEU A 59 -5.82 -10.26 -0.12
CA LEU A 59 -4.39 -9.91 0.05
C LEU A 59 -4.17 -8.41 0.01
N LEU A 60 -4.81 -7.73 -0.95
CA LEU A 60 -4.69 -6.29 -1.11
C LEU A 60 -5.22 -5.55 0.13
N MET A 61 -6.42 -5.93 0.60
CA MET A 61 -7.03 -5.35 1.80
C MET A 61 -6.15 -5.56 3.03
N TYR A 62 -5.64 -6.78 3.21
CA TYR A 62 -4.71 -7.11 4.29
C TYR A 62 -3.43 -6.26 4.21
N GLY A 63 -2.83 -6.13 3.02
CA GLY A 63 -1.63 -5.32 2.81
C GLY A 63 -1.86 -3.86 3.18
N GLN A 64 -2.95 -3.26 2.69
CA GLN A 64 -3.29 -1.87 2.99
C GLN A 64 -3.53 -1.63 4.47
N LEU A 65 -4.31 -2.49 5.13
CA LEU A 65 -4.57 -2.38 6.56
C LEU A 65 -3.30 -2.56 7.40
N ARG A 66 -2.44 -3.50 7.02
CA ARG A 66 -1.20 -3.78 7.77
C ARG A 66 -0.13 -2.71 7.59
N GLU A 67 0.05 -2.22 6.37
CA GLU A 67 1.16 -1.30 6.03
C GLU A 67 0.76 0.16 6.19
N MET A 68 -0.46 0.53 5.79
CA MET A 68 -0.94 1.91 5.83
C MET A 68 -1.86 2.20 7.01
N GLY A 69 -2.38 1.17 7.69
CA GLY A 69 -3.33 1.34 8.80
C GLY A 69 -4.72 1.84 8.37
N LYS A 70 -4.95 2.02 7.06
CA LYS A 70 -6.18 2.54 6.45
C LYS A 70 -6.50 1.82 5.14
N LEU A 71 -7.77 1.78 4.76
CA LEU A 71 -8.18 1.25 3.46
C LEU A 71 -8.11 2.34 2.40
N GLY A 72 -7.58 1.99 1.23
CA GLY A 72 -7.59 2.82 0.04
C GLY A 72 -8.50 2.25 -1.02
N MET A 73 -8.28 2.67 -2.26
CA MET A 73 -8.88 2.03 -3.43
C MET A 73 -8.46 0.55 -3.52
N PRO A 74 -9.34 -0.38 -3.92
CA PRO A 74 -10.71 -0.16 -4.37
C PRO A 74 -11.75 -0.12 -3.24
N PHE A 75 -11.36 -0.32 -1.98
CA PHE A 75 -12.27 -0.62 -0.88
C PHE A 75 -13.11 0.57 -0.40
N ILE A 76 -12.61 1.80 -0.59
CA ILE A 76 -13.33 3.02 -0.18
C ILE A 76 -14.55 3.36 -1.06
N LYS A 77 -14.65 2.79 -2.27
CA LYS A 77 -15.81 3.02 -3.16
C LYS A 77 -16.88 1.97 -2.90
N MET A 78 -17.94 2.37 -2.20
CA MET A 78 -19.07 1.49 -1.87
C MET A 78 -19.73 0.86 -3.11
N GLU A 79 -19.76 1.58 -4.23
CA GLU A 79 -20.27 1.08 -5.52
C GLU A 79 -19.56 -0.19 -6.00
N ASN A 80 -18.30 -0.41 -5.59
CA ASN A 80 -17.55 -1.60 -5.96
C ASN A 80 -18.03 -2.87 -5.23
N MET A 81 -18.75 -2.76 -4.11
CA MET A 81 -19.28 -3.92 -3.39
C MET A 81 -20.39 -4.63 -4.17
N ASP A 82 -21.09 -3.91 -5.05
CA ASP A 82 -22.19 -4.42 -5.87
C ASP A 82 -21.73 -4.95 -7.23
N ARG A 83 -20.42 -4.86 -7.52
CA ARG A 83 -19.82 -5.29 -8.80
C ARG A 83 -19.22 -6.69 -8.70
N SER A 84 -18.99 -7.31 -9.86
CA SER A 84 -18.17 -8.53 -9.96
C SER A 84 -16.78 -8.28 -9.37
N LEU A 85 -16.29 -9.19 -8.53
CA LEU A 85 -14.98 -9.04 -7.91
C LEU A 85 -13.85 -9.04 -8.95
N GLU A 86 -14.04 -9.72 -10.07
CA GLU A 86 -13.07 -9.73 -11.18
C GLU A 86 -12.98 -8.34 -11.84
N ASP A 87 -14.12 -7.67 -12.04
CA ASP A 87 -14.15 -6.32 -12.63
C ASP A 87 -13.50 -5.29 -11.70
N VAL A 88 -13.78 -5.40 -10.39
CA VAL A 88 -13.15 -4.54 -9.37
C VAL A 88 -11.63 -4.73 -9.38
N LEU A 89 -11.18 -5.98 -9.51
CA LEU A 89 -9.76 -6.29 -9.58
C LEU A 89 -9.12 -5.85 -10.91
N SER A 90 -9.82 -5.97 -12.04
CA SER A 90 -9.30 -5.55 -13.35
C SER A 90 -9.18 -4.03 -13.47
N ASP A 91 -10.10 -3.29 -12.85
CA ASP A 91 -10.08 -1.83 -12.81
C ASP A 91 -9.01 -1.28 -11.85
N TYR A 92 -8.52 -2.13 -10.92
CA TYR A 92 -7.49 -1.73 -9.97
C TYR A 92 -6.13 -1.60 -10.64
N GLN A 93 -5.73 -0.36 -10.96
CA GLN A 93 -4.47 -0.07 -11.64
C GLN A 93 -3.23 -0.09 -10.74
N GLY A 94 -3.37 -0.29 -9.42
CA GLY A 94 -2.25 -0.40 -8.47
C GLY A 94 -1.43 0.87 -8.22
N SER A 95 -1.38 1.81 -9.17
CA SER A 95 -0.53 3.00 -9.14
C SER A 95 -1.21 4.26 -8.62
N GLN A 96 -2.49 4.45 -8.93
CA GLN A 96 -3.15 5.76 -8.76
C GLN A 96 -3.36 6.20 -7.30
N GLY A 97 -3.41 5.27 -6.35
CA GLY A 97 -3.62 5.61 -4.93
C GLY A 97 -2.33 6.03 -4.22
N ILE A 98 -1.24 5.32 -4.47
CA ILE A 98 0.01 5.53 -3.74
C ILE A 98 0.69 6.81 -4.20
N GLU A 99 0.68 7.10 -5.51
CA GLU A 99 1.29 8.31 -6.05
C GLU A 99 0.55 9.57 -5.60
N ALA A 100 -0.79 9.58 -5.68
CA ALA A 100 -1.59 10.72 -5.26
C ALA A 100 -1.52 10.96 -3.74
N GLU A 101 -1.54 9.91 -2.92
CA GLU A 101 -1.40 10.07 -1.46
C GLU A 101 0.01 10.50 -1.05
N MET A 102 1.04 9.98 -1.72
CA MET A 102 2.42 10.39 -1.51
C MET A 102 2.63 11.85 -1.92
N GLU A 103 1.99 12.30 -3.00
CA GLU A 103 2.01 13.71 -3.43
C GLU A 103 1.32 14.63 -2.41
N VAL A 104 0.17 14.22 -1.85
CA VAL A 104 -0.51 14.99 -0.78
C VAL A 104 0.34 15.04 0.49
N CYS A 105 0.96 13.93 0.89
CA CYS A 105 1.82 13.88 2.08
C CYS A 105 3.09 14.74 1.90
N GLN A 106 3.71 14.69 0.72
CA GLN A 106 4.86 15.53 0.38
C GLN A 106 4.47 17.01 0.37
N LYS A 107 3.28 17.34 -0.13
CA LYS A 107 2.78 18.72 -0.13
C LYS A 107 2.54 19.23 1.30
N GLN A 108 1.94 18.43 2.17
CA GLN A 108 1.77 18.80 3.59
C GLN A 108 3.11 18.96 4.32
N GLU A 109 4.08 18.09 4.06
CA GLU A 109 5.42 18.23 4.66
C GLU A 109 6.13 19.50 4.15
N LEU A 110 5.95 19.85 2.88
CA LEU A 110 6.50 21.07 2.29
C LEU A 110 5.85 22.32 2.89
N GLU A 111 4.52 22.32 3.06
CA GLU A 111 3.78 23.41 3.71
C GLU A 111 4.23 23.60 5.17
N GLN A 112 4.40 22.52 5.94
CA GLN A 112 4.93 22.60 7.31
C GLN A 112 6.37 23.14 7.36
N LYS A 113 7.23 22.76 6.40
CA LYS A 113 8.59 23.31 6.29
C LYS A 113 8.57 24.81 5.98
N GLN A 114 7.69 25.25 5.09
CA GLN A 114 7.52 26.67 4.76
C GLN A 114 7.01 27.48 5.96
N GLU A 115 6.03 26.96 6.71
CA GLU A 115 5.54 27.61 7.93
C GLU A 115 6.64 27.74 8.99
N LEU A 116 7.43 26.68 9.20
CA LEU A 116 8.54 26.69 10.16
C LEU A 116 9.64 27.67 9.74
N GLU A 117 9.93 27.77 8.44
CA GLU A 117 10.90 28.71 7.90
C GLU A 117 10.42 30.16 8.06
N GLN A 118 9.16 30.45 7.74
CA GLN A 118 8.55 31.76 8.00
C GLN A 118 8.58 32.13 9.49
N GLU A 119 8.32 31.17 10.39
CA GLU A 119 8.40 31.42 11.83
C GLU A 119 9.84 31.77 12.27
N ARG A 120 10.84 31.08 11.72
CA ARG A 120 12.26 31.40 11.97
C ARG A 120 12.64 32.78 11.48
N GLU A 121 12.21 33.17 10.27
CA GLU A 121 12.46 34.51 9.72
C GLU A 121 11.78 35.60 10.56
N GLN A 122 10.54 35.39 11.00
CA GLN A 122 9.84 36.31 11.90
C GLN A 122 10.52 36.44 13.26
N GLN A 123 11.04 35.34 13.81
CA GLN A 123 11.81 35.38 15.05
C GLN A 123 13.12 36.16 14.86
N GLN A 124 13.81 35.98 13.73
CA GLN A 124 15.05 36.70 13.42
C GLN A 124 14.81 38.21 13.28
N THR A 125 13.80 38.64 12.52
CA THR A 125 13.44 40.06 12.41
C THR A 125 13.04 40.66 13.75
N ARG A 126 12.34 39.91 14.62
CA ARG A 126 12.05 40.35 15.99
C ARG A 126 13.32 40.56 16.83
N GLN A 127 14.33 39.71 16.66
CA GLN A 127 15.62 39.85 17.35
C GLN A 127 16.40 41.06 16.82
N GLU A 128 16.44 41.25 15.50
CA GLU A 128 17.09 42.41 14.86
C GLU A 128 16.45 43.74 15.28
N MET A 129 15.11 43.81 15.32
CA MET A 129 14.39 44.98 15.81
C MET A 129 14.68 45.27 17.29
N LYS A 130 14.80 44.23 18.12
CA LYS A 130 15.23 44.41 19.52
C LYS A 130 16.65 44.98 19.59
N HIS A 131 17.57 44.44 18.79
CA HIS A 131 18.96 44.90 18.74
C HIS A 131 19.06 46.35 18.25
N GLN A 132 18.38 46.72 17.17
CA GLN A 132 18.34 48.10 16.66
C GLN A 132 17.76 49.07 17.70
N LYS A 133 16.67 48.68 18.38
CA LYS A 133 16.07 49.51 19.44
C LYS A 133 17.04 49.75 20.61
N GLU A 134 17.87 48.76 20.92
CA GLU A 134 18.89 48.84 21.96
C GLU A 134 20.07 49.72 21.53
N GLN A 135 20.53 49.60 20.27
CA GLN A 135 21.52 50.51 19.68
C GLN A 135 21.04 51.97 19.65
N TRP A 136 19.78 52.20 19.26
CA TRP A 136 19.16 53.53 19.27
C TRP A 136 19.10 54.13 20.68
N LYS A 137 18.77 53.33 21.70
CA LYS A 137 18.81 53.77 23.10
C LYS A 137 20.22 54.18 23.54
N GLN A 138 21.27 53.49 23.09
CA GLN A 138 22.65 53.89 23.38
C GLN A 138 23.05 55.20 22.70
N HIS A 139 22.54 55.48 21.49
CA HIS A 139 22.84 56.71 20.75
C HIS A 139 22.03 57.93 21.22
N GLN A 140 20.94 57.74 21.98
CA GLN A 140 20.14 58.83 22.56
C GLN A 140 20.62 59.30 23.95
N LEU A 141 21.84 58.95 24.37
CA LEU A 141 22.46 59.62 25.51
C LEU A 141 22.59 61.13 25.19
N PRO A 142 22.11 62.02 26.07
CA PRO A 142 21.94 63.42 25.74
C PRO A 142 23.30 64.09 25.60
N GLN A 143 23.71 64.39 24.36
CA GLN A 143 24.59 65.52 24.12
C GLN A 143 23.77 66.79 24.39
N GLN A 144 23.95 67.34 25.59
CA GLN A 144 23.53 68.69 25.90
C GLN A 144 24.29 69.66 24.99
N GLY A 145 23.62 70.10 23.93
CA GLY A 145 24.14 71.11 23.02
C GLY A 145 23.10 71.44 21.97
N LYS A 146 22.19 72.37 22.30
CA LYS A 146 21.33 73.03 21.30
C LYS A 146 22.20 73.58 20.17
N PRO A 147 21.81 73.38 18.91
CA PRO A 147 21.49 74.56 18.13
C PRO A 147 20.18 74.45 17.34
N LYS A 148 19.46 75.56 17.45
CA LYS A 148 18.54 76.23 16.53
C LYS A 148 18.26 75.57 15.16
N LEU A 149 16.96 75.38 14.93
CA LEU A 149 16.30 75.06 13.66
C LEU A 149 16.84 75.86 12.47
N GLU A 150 17.01 75.15 11.35
CA GLU A 150 16.78 75.70 10.01
C GLU A 150 15.94 74.70 9.20
N MET A 151 14.86 75.21 8.62
CA MET A 151 13.92 74.51 7.76
C MET A 151 14.46 74.45 6.33
N ILE A 152 14.37 73.30 5.65
CA ILE A 152 14.22 73.24 4.18
C ILE A 152 13.31 72.03 3.82
N PRO A 153 12.32 72.20 2.92
CA PRO A 153 11.46 71.14 2.38
C PRO A 153 11.97 70.66 1.01
N GLU A 154 11.74 69.39 0.63
CA GLU A 154 11.34 69.03 -0.75
C GLU A 154 10.98 67.55 -0.89
N GLU A 155 9.87 67.33 -1.60
CA GLU A 155 9.40 66.09 -2.21
C GLU A 155 10.49 65.42 -3.06
N MET A 156 10.49 64.09 -3.09
CA MET A 156 11.22 63.33 -4.10
C MET A 156 10.38 62.12 -4.53
N ASP A 157 9.95 62.18 -5.78
CA ASP A 157 9.17 61.18 -6.50
C ASP A 157 9.89 59.83 -6.60
N LEU A 158 9.12 58.75 -6.46
CA LEU A 158 9.53 57.38 -6.75
C LEU A 158 9.10 57.01 -8.17
N PRO A 159 9.98 56.44 -9.02
CA PRO A 159 9.57 55.92 -10.31
C PRO A 159 8.98 54.52 -10.18
N GLU A 160 7.82 54.37 -10.80
CA GLU A 160 7.11 53.14 -11.14
C GLU A 160 8.02 52.24 -12.01
N LEU A 161 8.24 50.99 -11.61
CA LEU A 161 8.93 49.98 -12.41
C LEU A 161 7.89 48.99 -12.97
N ASP A 162 7.77 49.00 -14.29
CA ASP A 162 6.93 48.12 -15.09
C ASP A 162 7.31 46.65 -14.91
N LEU A 163 6.32 45.84 -14.54
CA LEU A 163 6.38 44.37 -14.56
C LEU A 163 6.13 43.88 -15.98
N ALA A 164 7.21 43.57 -16.71
CA ALA A 164 7.12 42.77 -17.92
C ALA A 164 6.93 41.29 -17.56
N ASN A 165 5.80 40.72 -18.00
CA ASN A 165 5.53 39.29 -18.03
C ASN A 165 6.48 38.61 -19.03
N GLU A 166 7.46 37.85 -18.54
CA GLU A 166 8.23 36.90 -19.35
C GLU A 166 7.85 35.45 -18.99
N ASP A 167 7.40 34.74 -20.03
CA ASP A 167 7.31 33.31 -20.28
C ASP A 167 7.51 32.29 -19.14
N VAL A 168 6.40 31.68 -18.75
CA VAL A 168 6.27 30.55 -17.81
C VAL A 168 6.84 29.23 -18.36
N ALA A 169 7.24 29.17 -19.63
CA ALA A 169 7.71 27.93 -20.26
C ALA A 169 9.19 27.58 -20.01
N SER A 170 10.00 28.49 -19.46
CA SER A 170 11.44 28.26 -19.22
C SER A 170 11.79 27.84 -17.77
N ALA A 171 10.81 27.92 -16.85
CA ALA A 171 11.03 27.73 -15.41
C ALA A 171 11.32 26.27 -14.99
N VAL A 172 10.94 25.27 -15.79
CA VAL A 172 11.06 23.85 -15.39
C VAL A 172 12.48 23.30 -15.59
N THR A 173 13.28 23.86 -16.50
CA THR A 173 14.68 23.43 -16.70
C THR A 173 15.70 24.24 -15.92
N SER A 174 15.34 25.40 -15.37
CA SER A 174 16.26 26.28 -14.62
C SER A 174 16.42 25.88 -13.14
N ASN A 175 15.46 25.15 -12.56
CA ASN A 175 15.47 24.81 -11.12
C ASN A 175 16.52 23.77 -10.68
N MET A 176 17.19 23.06 -11.61
CA MET A 176 18.36 22.22 -11.25
C MET A 176 19.68 23.01 -11.20
N SER A 177 19.72 24.25 -11.71
CA SER A 177 20.91 25.10 -11.70
C SER A 177 21.17 25.76 -10.33
N CYS A 178 20.10 26.02 -9.55
CA CYS A 178 20.18 26.76 -8.29
C CYS A 178 20.83 26.00 -7.13
N TYR A 179 20.99 24.66 -7.25
CA TYR A 179 21.69 23.87 -6.22
C TYR A 179 23.22 24.04 -6.26
N ASN A 180 23.79 24.50 -7.39
CA ASN A 180 25.24 24.74 -7.47
C ASN A 180 25.64 26.11 -6.91
N ASP A 181 24.77 27.12 -6.95
CA ASP A 181 25.09 28.47 -6.48
C ASP A 181 25.11 28.60 -4.95
N SER A 182 24.39 27.72 -4.23
CA SER A 182 24.46 27.67 -2.75
C SER A 182 25.80 27.17 -2.22
N ARG A 183 26.62 26.51 -3.05
CA ARG A 183 27.96 26.03 -2.64
C ARG A 183 28.99 27.17 -2.57
N MET A 184 28.81 28.25 -3.33
CA MET A 184 29.72 29.40 -3.35
C MET A 184 29.48 30.41 -2.22
N LEU A 185 28.26 30.46 -1.65
CA LEU A 185 27.94 31.40 -0.56
C LEU A 185 28.46 30.95 0.82
N HIS A 186 28.71 29.65 1.01
CA HIS A 186 29.21 29.11 2.27
C HIS A 186 30.73 29.31 2.49
N GLU A 187 31.50 29.68 1.47
CA GLU A 187 32.95 29.91 1.58
C GLU A 187 33.32 31.29 2.13
N ARG A 188 32.38 32.24 2.22
CA ARG A 188 32.66 33.63 2.66
C ARG A 188 32.47 33.89 4.14
N LEU A 189 31.85 32.96 4.87
CA LEU A 189 31.67 33.05 6.32
C LEU A 189 32.52 31.97 6.96
N GLY A 190 33.77 32.31 7.32
CA GLY A 190 34.79 31.44 7.91
C GLY A 190 34.45 30.86 9.28
N GLY A 191 33.27 30.27 9.44
CA GLY A 191 32.88 29.44 10.57
C GLY A 191 33.18 27.98 10.25
N GLY A 192 34.18 27.41 10.92
CA GLY A 192 34.59 26.01 10.81
C GLY A 192 33.53 25.02 11.33
N SER A 193 32.36 25.00 10.69
CA SER A 193 31.42 23.90 10.82
C SER A 193 31.96 22.76 9.97
N GLN A 194 32.31 21.65 10.60
CA GLN A 194 32.64 20.40 9.92
C GLN A 194 31.41 19.99 9.10
N CYS A 195 31.33 20.44 7.85
CA CYS A 195 30.41 19.90 6.86
C CYS A 195 30.71 18.41 6.77
N ILE A 196 29.84 17.60 7.38
CA ILE A 196 29.87 16.17 7.19
C ILE A 196 29.56 15.95 5.71
N ASP A 197 30.58 15.53 4.98
CA ASP A 197 30.55 15.24 3.55
C ASP A 197 29.69 13.99 3.35
N TYR A 198 28.36 14.14 3.38
CA TYR A 198 27.39 13.10 3.05
C TYR A 198 27.25 12.95 1.54
N ALA A 199 28.36 12.99 0.80
CA ALA A 199 28.40 12.50 -0.58
C ALA A 199 28.30 10.97 -0.52
N ASP A 200 27.10 10.46 -0.22
CA ASP A 200 26.83 9.04 -0.31
C ASP A 200 26.83 8.68 -1.80
N PRO A 201 27.80 7.86 -2.28
CA PRO A 201 27.84 7.43 -3.67
C PRO A 201 26.56 6.67 -4.10
N SER A 202 25.76 6.17 -3.13
CA SER A 202 24.45 5.61 -3.42
C SER A 202 23.48 6.65 -3.99
N PHE A 203 23.53 7.90 -3.51
CA PHE A 203 22.63 8.97 -3.93
C PHE A 203 22.97 9.45 -5.34
N GLU A 204 24.25 9.60 -5.67
CA GLU A 204 24.68 9.95 -7.03
C GLU A 204 24.27 8.88 -8.05
N LEU A 205 24.47 7.61 -7.71
CA LEU A 205 24.06 6.49 -8.56
C LEU A 205 22.54 6.47 -8.76
N LEU A 206 21.76 6.70 -7.70
CA LEU A 206 20.30 6.77 -7.80
C LEU A 206 19.85 7.96 -8.65
N THR A 207 20.49 9.12 -8.50
CA THR A 207 20.24 10.32 -9.30
C THR A 207 20.50 10.06 -10.78
N GLN A 208 21.64 9.42 -11.10
CA GLN A 208 21.96 9.03 -12.48
C GLN A 208 20.93 8.05 -13.06
N ARG A 209 20.50 7.06 -12.27
CA ARG A 209 19.48 6.09 -12.70
C ARG A 209 18.12 6.75 -12.95
N ASN A 210 17.72 7.69 -12.11
CA ASN A 210 16.49 8.47 -12.29
C ASN A 210 16.57 9.35 -13.54
N GLN A 211 17.71 10.00 -13.78
CA GLN A 211 17.93 10.76 -15.02
C GLN A 211 17.86 9.87 -16.27
N GLN A 212 18.36 8.63 -16.20
CA GLN A 212 18.26 7.67 -17.31
C GLN A 212 16.80 7.26 -17.57
N LEU A 213 16.03 6.97 -16.50
CA LEU A 213 14.61 6.66 -16.61
C LEU A 213 13.81 7.82 -17.23
N LEU A 214 14.07 9.07 -16.81
CA LEU A 214 13.42 10.24 -17.40
C LEU A 214 13.73 10.39 -18.90
N LYS A 215 14.97 10.10 -19.32
CA LYS A 215 15.32 10.07 -20.75
C LYS A 215 14.55 9.00 -21.51
N GLU A 216 14.38 7.81 -20.94
CA GLU A 216 13.61 6.73 -21.56
C GLU A 216 12.12 7.08 -21.67
N ILE A 217 11.53 7.69 -20.63
CA ILE A 217 10.15 8.19 -20.66
C ILE A 217 9.97 9.23 -21.77
N ASN A 218 10.87 10.20 -21.86
CA ASN A 218 10.82 11.23 -22.91
C ASN A 218 10.95 10.63 -24.32
N GLN A 219 11.78 9.60 -24.50
CA GLN A 219 11.89 8.88 -25.78
C GLN A 219 10.61 8.13 -26.13
N MET A 220 9.97 7.46 -25.17
CA MET A 220 8.68 6.80 -25.41
C MET A 220 7.57 7.79 -25.74
N HIS A 221 7.53 8.94 -25.06
CA HIS A 221 6.58 10.00 -25.35
C HIS A 221 6.77 10.57 -26.75
N ALA A 222 8.01 10.86 -27.15
CA ALA A 222 8.32 11.34 -28.51
C ALA A 222 7.86 10.36 -29.60
N ARG A 223 8.13 9.06 -29.45
CA ARG A 223 7.64 8.03 -30.38
C ARG A 223 6.12 7.95 -30.43
N THR A 224 5.45 8.17 -29.30
CA THR A 224 3.98 8.18 -29.23
C THR A 224 3.41 9.36 -30.02
N MET A 225 4.00 10.54 -29.87
CA MET A 225 3.60 11.74 -30.62
C MET A 225 3.85 11.59 -32.13
N GLU A 226 4.99 11.00 -32.52
CA GLU A 226 5.29 10.70 -33.93
C GLU A 226 4.25 9.73 -34.53
N ASN A 227 3.92 8.65 -33.81
CA ASN A 227 2.89 7.71 -34.24
C ASN A 227 1.52 8.38 -34.39
N GLU A 228 1.12 9.21 -33.43
CA GLU A 228 -0.14 9.97 -33.52
C GLU A 228 -0.16 10.89 -34.75
N GLN A 229 0.95 11.58 -35.02
CA GLN A 229 1.07 12.42 -36.20
C GLN A 229 0.94 11.62 -37.50
N LEU A 230 1.56 10.42 -37.58
CA LEU A 230 1.41 9.52 -38.73
C LEU A 230 -0.04 9.06 -38.90
N TYR A 231 -0.75 8.74 -37.82
CA TYR A 231 -2.18 8.40 -37.88
C TYR A 231 -3.02 9.57 -38.40
N ARG A 232 -2.77 10.79 -37.93
CA ARG A 232 -3.48 11.99 -38.43
C ARG A 232 -3.23 12.22 -39.91
N GLN A 233 -1.98 12.06 -40.39
CA GLN A 233 -1.64 12.20 -41.80
C GLN A 233 -2.31 11.12 -42.67
N ALA A 234 -2.34 9.88 -42.20
CA ALA A 234 -3.03 8.80 -42.88
C ALA A 234 -4.55 9.06 -42.97
N ASP A 235 -5.15 9.56 -41.90
CA ASP A 235 -6.57 9.94 -41.86
C ASP A 235 -6.89 11.06 -42.85
N THR A 236 -6.10 12.14 -42.88
CA THR A 236 -6.31 13.22 -43.86
C THR A 236 -6.15 12.74 -45.30
N HIS A 237 -5.19 11.85 -45.56
CA HIS A 237 -5.01 11.24 -46.88
C HIS A 237 -6.21 10.36 -47.28
N TRP A 238 -6.75 9.56 -46.36
CA TRP A 238 -7.95 8.76 -46.61
C TRP A 238 -9.18 9.63 -46.87
N GLN A 239 -9.38 10.69 -46.08
CA GLN A 239 -10.46 11.65 -46.30
C GLN A 239 -10.35 12.31 -47.68
N GLN A 240 -9.15 12.68 -48.10
CA GLN A 240 -8.90 13.25 -49.43
C GLN A 240 -9.25 12.24 -50.55
N ARG A 241 -8.81 10.98 -50.45
CA ARG A 241 -9.16 9.94 -51.43
C ARG A 241 -10.67 9.68 -51.52
N ILE A 242 -11.38 9.75 -50.39
CA ILE A 242 -12.85 9.63 -50.37
C ILE A 242 -13.48 10.81 -51.11
N LEU A 243 -13.02 12.04 -50.88
CA LEU A 243 -13.51 13.24 -51.57
C LEU A 243 -13.22 13.20 -53.08
N GLU A 244 -12.02 12.78 -53.48
CA GLU A 244 -11.63 12.67 -54.90
C GLU A 244 -12.39 11.55 -55.62
N GLY A 245 -12.64 10.42 -54.94
CA GLY A 245 -13.40 9.29 -55.49
C GLY A 245 -14.88 9.58 -55.74
N GLN A 246 -15.46 10.60 -55.10
CA GLN A 246 -16.87 10.99 -55.30
C GLN A 246 -17.14 11.60 -56.68
N GLY A 247 -16.13 12.05 -57.42
CA GLY A 247 -16.30 12.68 -58.74
C GLY A 247 -16.75 11.73 -59.86
N HIS A 248 -16.64 10.41 -59.68
CA HIS A 248 -16.88 9.42 -60.73
C HIS A 248 -17.97 8.38 -60.41
N LEU A 249 -18.67 8.51 -59.27
CA LEU A 249 -19.75 7.58 -58.92
C LEU A 249 -21.02 7.86 -59.76
N PRO A 250 -21.65 6.83 -60.34
CA PRO A 250 -22.80 7.01 -61.22
C PRO A 250 -24.03 7.45 -60.41
N LEU A 251 -24.46 8.69 -60.64
CA LEU A 251 -25.64 9.36 -60.09
C LEU A 251 -25.70 9.49 -58.55
N PRO A 252 -26.17 10.64 -58.04
CA PRO A 252 -26.40 10.81 -56.61
C PRO A 252 -27.46 9.80 -56.16
N LEU A 253 -27.06 8.82 -55.33
CA LEU A 253 -28.01 8.04 -54.55
C LEU A 253 -28.94 9.03 -53.84
N SER A 254 -30.25 8.84 -53.97
CA SER A 254 -31.21 9.70 -53.28
C SER A 254 -30.85 9.79 -51.79
N LYS A 255 -30.93 11.00 -51.20
CA LYS A 255 -30.63 11.22 -49.77
C LYS A 255 -31.32 10.19 -48.87
N ALA A 256 -32.55 9.81 -49.21
CA ALA A 256 -33.33 8.79 -48.51
C ALA A 256 -32.66 7.40 -48.54
N ARG A 257 -32.17 6.95 -49.71
CA ARG A 257 -31.47 5.66 -49.84
C ARG A 257 -30.15 5.67 -49.06
N MET A 258 -29.40 6.77 -49.12
CA MET A 258 -28.14 6.88 -48.39
C MET A 258 -28.34 6.89 -46.87
N GLN A 259 -29.34 7.62 -46.39
CA GLN A 259 -29.69 7.64 -44.96
C GLN A 259 -30.15 6.26 -44.47
N TRP A 260 -30.93 5.54 -45.28
CA TRP A 260 -31.33 4.17 -44.98
C TRP A 260 -30.14 3.21 -44.91
N LEU A 261 -29.20 3.30 -45.87
CA LEU A 261 -27.97 2.49 -45.87
C LEU A 261 -27.10 2.77 -44.65
N LEU A 262 -26.92 4.05 -44.28
CA LEU A 262 -26.14 4.44 -43.10
C LEU A 262 -26.75 3.88 -41.81
N GLN A 263 -28.07 3.95 -41.64
CA GLN A 263 -28.76 3.36 -40.49
C GLN A 263 -28.58 1.84 -40.42
N ARG A 264 -28.58 1.17 -41.57
CA ARG A 264 -28.36 -0.29 -41.69
C ARG A 264 -26.92 -0.67 -41.34
N ILE A 265 -25.94 0.08 -41.84
CA ILE A 265 -24.53 -0.11 -41.48
C ILE A 265 -24.31 0.13 -39.99
N ASP A 266 -24.86 1.22 -39.43
CA ASP A 266 -24.73 1.53 -38.00
C ASP A 266 -25.33 0.41 -37.14
N HIS A 267 -26.52 -0.08 -37.49
CA HIS A 267 -27.13 -1.22 -36.81
C HIS A 267 -26.28 -2.50 -36.91
N GLY A 268 -25.76 -2.81 -38.10
CA GLY A 268 -24.87 -3.94 -38.33
C GLY A 268 -23.57 -3.83 -37.51
N ALA A 269 -22.97 -2.64 -37.49
CA ALA A 269 -21.76 -2.36 -36.72
C ALA A 269 -22.00 -2.50 -35.22
N GLN A 270 -23.13 -2.02 -34.70
CA GLN A 270 -23.50 -2.22 -33.30
C GLN A 270 -23.68 -3.69 -32.94
N LEU A 271 -24.27 -4.50 -33.83
CA LEU A 271 -24.37 -5.95 -33.64
C LEU A 271 -22.98 -6.60 -33.66
N ALA A 272 -22.13 -6.24 -34.61
CA ALA A 272 -20.76 -6.74 -34.72
C ALA A 272 -19.92 -6.37 -33.48
N ILE A 273 -20.09 -5.17 -32.92
CA ILE A 273 -19.45 -4.74 -31.67
C ILE A 273 -19.93 -5.56 -30.48
N ARG A 274 -21.24 -5.85 -30.39
CA ARG A 274 -21.77 -6.73 -29.32
C ARG A 274 -21.17 -8.13 -29.44
N GLN A 275 -21.13 -8.68 -30.65
CA GLN A 275 -20.52 -9.98 -30.88
C GLN A 275 -19.02 -9.98 -30.56
N LEU A 276 -18.29 -8.91 -30.89
CA LEU A 276 -16.88 -8.77 -30.56
C LEU A 276 -16.65 -8.77 -29.03
N LYS A 277 -17.56 -8.20 -28.23
CA LYS A 277 -17.45 -8.23 -26.77
C LYS A 277 -17.55 -9.65 -26.19
N ASP A 278 -18.41 -10.46 -26.79
CA ASP A 278 -18.64 -11.84 -26.35
C ASP A 278 -17.76 -12.84 -27.13
N TRP A 279 -16.90 -12.34 -28.03
CA TRP A 279 -16.09 -13.18 -28.89
C TRP A 279 -14.95 -13.82 -28.11
N ALA A 280 -14.99 -15.15 -28.07
CA ALA A 280 -13.83 -15.97 -27.79
C ALA A 280 -13.46 -16.73 -29.06
N THR A 281 -12.18 -17.01 -29.27
CA THR A 281 -11.69 -17.81 -30.43
C THR A 281 -12.37 -19.18 -30.56
N SER A 282 -12.97 -19.69 -29.48
CA SER A 282 -13.78 -20.92 -29.46
C SER A 282 -15.19 -20.78 -30.02
N THR A 283 -15.74 -19.56 -30.11
CA THR A 283 -17.12 -19.28 -30.53
C THR A 283 -17.32 -19.26 -32.05
N GLY A 284 -16.23 -19.29 -32.81
CA GLY A 284 -16.23 -19.30 -34.27
C GLY A 284 -15.67 -18.01 -34.88
N PRO A 285 -15.79 -17.85 -36.21
CA PRO A 285 -15.30 -16.66 -36.91
C PRO A 285 -16.10 -15.41 -36.49
N LEU A 286 -15.37 -14.30 -36.31
CA LEU A 286 -15.89 -13.01 -35.89
C LEU A 286 -16.83 -12.40 -36.94
N ASN A 287 -16.48 -12.51 -38.23
CA ASN A 287 -17.27 -11.98 -39.36
C ASN A 287 -17.72 -10.51 -39.17
N PHE A 288 -16.88 -9.68 -38.56
CA PHE A 288 -17.25 -8.32 -38.13
C PHE A 288 -17.71 -7.45 -39.30
N LEU A 289 -16.94 -7.43 -40.38
CA LEU A 289 -17.19 -6.62 -41.57
C LEU A 289 -18.37 -7.20 -42.35
N TYR A 290 -18.47 -8.53 -42.45
CA TYR A 290 -19.62 -9.18 -43.06
C TYR A 290 -20.94 -8.79 -42.38
N ILE A 291 -21.00 -8.80 -41.04
CA ILE A 291 -22.19 -8.40 -40.27
C ILE A 291 -22.46 -6.91 -40.43
N SER A 292 -21.42 -6.08 -40.35
CA SER A 292 -21.54 -4.62 -40.47
C SER A 292 -22.03 -4.18 -41.85
N LEU A 293 -21.68 -4.91 -42.91
CA LEU A 293 -21.95 -4.54 -44.30
C LEU A 293 -22.92 -5.48 -45.01
N GLN A 294 -23.57 -6.40 -44.29
CA GLN A 294 -24.40 -7.47 -44.86
C GLN A 294 -25.38 -6.96 -45.92
N HIS A 295 -26.07 -5.85 -45.63
CA HIS A 295 -27.10 -5.26 -46.50
C HIS A 295 -26.57 -4.61 -47.77
N ILE A 296 -25.28 -4.29 -47.85
CA ILE A 296 -24.65 -3.75 -49.06
C ILE A 296 -24.19 -4.89 -49.98
N LEU A 297 -23.95 -6.07 -49.39
CA LEU A 297 -23.31 -7.20 -50.05
C LEU A 297 -24.30 -8.21 -50.63
N GLU A 298 -25.60 -8.06 -50.37
CA GLU A 298 -26.64 -8.94 -50.90
C GLU A 298 -26.58 -9.03 -52.44
N ASP A 299 -26.19 -7.96 -53.12
CA ASP A 299 -26.17 -7.88 -54.59
C ASP A 299 -24.81 -8.24 -55.23
N ASP A 300 -23.72 -8.34 -54.46
CA ASP A 300 -22.36 -8.55 -55.00
C ASP A 300 -21.64 -9.75 -54.34
N PRO A 301 -21.60 -10.92 -55.01
CA PRO A 301 -20.95 -12.12 -54.47
C PRO A 301 -19.42 -12.03 -54.48
N GLU A 302 -18.80 -11.21 -55.34
CA GLU A 302 -17.34 -11.04 -55.37
C GLU A 302 -16.88 -10.21 -54.17
N ALA A 303 -17.61 -9.13 -53.86
CA ALA A 303 -17.37 -8.32 -52.67
C ALA A 303 -17.48 -9.15 -51.37
N ARG A 304 -18.46 -10.07 -51.29
CA ARG A 304 -18.59 -10.99 -50.14
C ARG A 304 -17.34 -11.84 -49.92
N LYS A 305 -16.71 -12.32 -51.00
CA LYS A 305 -15.48 -13.13 -50.89
C LYS A 305 -14.31 -12.30 -50.38
N LEU A 306 -14.14 -11.08 -50.90
CA LEU A 306 -13.10 -10.15 -50.43
C LEU A 306 -13.28 -9.78 -48.96
N LEU A 307 -14.52 -9.61 -48.52
CA LEU A 307 -14.85 -9.32 -47.13
C LEU A 307 -14.57 -10.48 -46.19
N ALA A 308 -14.85 -11.72 -46.59
CA ALA A 308 -14.45 -12.88 -45.82
C ALA A 308 -12.91 -12.95 -45.62
N ASP A 309 -12.14 -12.60 -46.65
CA ASP A 309 -10.67 -12.54 -46.55
C ASP A 309 -10.20 -11.37 -45.65
N LEU A 310 -10.90 -10.24 -45.65
CA LEU A 310 -10.62 -9.12 -44.75
C LEU A 310 -10.98 -9.43 -43.30
N ASP A 311 -12.12 -10.08 -43.05
CA ASP A 311 -12.54 -10.51 -41.72
C ASP A 311 -11.52 -11.49 -41.12
N ARG A 312 -11.02 -12.45 -41.90
CA ARG A 312 -9.93 -13.34 -41.45
C ARG A 312 -8.64 -12.61 -41.11
N LYS A 313 -8.30 -11.55 -41.86
CA LYS A 313 -7.13 -10.72 -41.55
C LYS A 313 -7.34 -9.91 -40.28
N LEU A 314 -8.56 -9.39 -40.06
CA LEU A 314 -8.92 -8.68 -38.84
C LEU A 314 -8.86 -9.62 -37.63
N GLU A 315 -9.41 -10.83 -37.75
CA GLU A 315 -9.29 -11.88 -36.73
C GLU A 315 -7.83 -12.15 -36.38
N ALA A 316 -6.96 -12.37 -37.36
CA ALA A 316 -5.54 -12.62 -37.12
C ALA A 316 -4.83 -11.44 -36.43
N VAL A 317 -5.21 -10.20 -36.73
CA VAL A 317 -4.68 -9.01 -36.03
C VAL A 317 -5.17 -8.96 -34.59
N LEU A 318 -6.45 -9.22 -34.35
CA LEU A 318 -7.04 -9.23 -33.01
C LEU A 318 -6.43 -10.35 -32.15
N ASP A 319 -6.25 -11.55 -32.70
CA ASP A 319 -5.59 -12.67 -32.03
C ASP A 319 -4.17 -12.31 -31.61
N ASN A 320 -3.37 -11.71 -32.51
CA ASN A 320 -2.01 -11.27 -32.20
C ASN A 320 -2.01 -10.17 -31.12
N MET A 321 -2.95 -9.21 -31.17
CA MET A 321 -3.08 -8.19 -30.13
C MET A 321 -3.45 -8.80 -28.77
N LEU A 322 -4.34 -9.80 -28.74
CA LEU A 322 -4.72 -10.51 -27.52
C LEU A 322 -3.55 -11.33 -26.96
N GLU A 323 -2.81 -12.03 -27.82
CA GLU A 323 -1.59 -12.77 -27.44
C GLU A 323 -0.55 -11.83 -26.83
N GLN A 324 -0.23 -10.70 -27.49
CA GLN A 324 0.70 -9.70 -26.96
C GLN A 324 0.22 -9.06 -25.66
N ALA A 325 -1.09 -8.83 -25.50
CA ALA A 325 -1.66 -8.35 -24.24
C ALA A 325 -1.52 -9.40 -23.13
N GLY A 326 -1.76 -10.67 -23.45
CA GLY A 326 -1.56 -11.82 -22.57
C GLY A 326 -0.11 -11.95 -22.11
N GLU A 327 0.85 -11.91 -23.04
CA GLU A 327 2.28 -11.96 -22.74
C GLU A 327 2.72 -10.81 -21.84
N ARG A 328 2.25 -9.58 -22.12
CA ARG A 328 2.53 -8.41 -21.27
C ARG A 328 1.95 -8.60 -19.86
N ARG A 329 0.72 -9.10 -19.75
CA ARG A 329 0.09 -9.39 -18.46
C ARG A 329 0.88 -10.45 -17.70
N GLU A 330 1.25 -11.56 -18.34
CA GLU A 330 2.06 -12.62 -17.73
C GLU A 330 3.42 -12.08 -17.25
N LYS A 331 4.11 -11.30 -18.07
CA LYS A 331 5.39 -10.67 -17.72
C LYS A 331 5.25 -9.74 -16.50
N ASN A 332 4.20 -8.93 -16.47
CA ASN A 332 3.91 -8.05 -15.33
C ASN A 332 3.64 -8.86 -14.06
N VAL A 333 2.82 -9.92 -14.15
CA VAL A 333 2.57 -10.81 -13.01
C VAL A 333 3.86 -11.47 -12.52
N ARG A 334 4.71 -11.96 -13.44
CA ARG A 334 6.01 -12.55 -13.08
C ARG A 334 6.91 -11.56 -12.35
N MET A 335 7.03 -10.32 -12.83
CA MET A 335 7.80 -9.28 -12.15
C MET A 335 7.28 -8.97 -10.73
N LEU A 336 5.96 -9.00 -10.52
CA LEU A 336 5.37 -8.81 -9.19
C LEU A 336 5.73 -9.98 -8.25
N TYR A 337 5.65 -11.22 -8.72
CA TYR A 337 6.06 -12.39 -7.94
C TYR A 337 7.56 -12.37 -7.62
N ASP A 338 8.40 -11.99 -8.58
CA ASP A 338 9.85 -11.87 -8.37
C ASP A 338 10.16 -10.84 -7.29
N LYS A 339 9.51 -9.67 -7.32
CA LYS A 339 9.64 -8.64 -6.27
C LYS A 339 9.14 -9.13 -4.91
N LEU A 340 7.98 -9.78 -4.86
CA LEU A 340 7.43 -10.33 -3.62
C LEU A 340 8.37 -11.38 -3.02
N PHE A 341 8.92 -12.25 -3.86
CA PHE A 341 9.87 -13.28 -3.44
C PHE A 341 11.16 -12.65 -2.89
N GLN A 342 11.70 -11.64 -3.58
CA GLN A 342 12.87 -10.90 -3.12
C GLN A 342 12.62 -10.26 -1.74
N GLN A 343 11.47 -9.59 -1.56
CA GLN A 343 11.11 -8.99 -0.26
C GLN A 343 10.99 -10.03 0.85
N GLN A 344 10.40 -11.20 0.56
CA GLN A 344 10.32 -12.29 1.52
C GLN A 344 11.72 -12.82 1.92
N GLN A 345 12.62 -12.92 0.95
CA GLN A 345 14.00 -13.34 1.19
C GLN A 345 14.77 -12.31 2.03
N GLU A 346 14.64 -11.02 1.73
CA GLU A 346 15.25 -9.94 2.50
C GLU A 346 14.73 -9.95 3.95
N ALA A 347 13.41 -10.07 4.15
CA ALA A 347 12.80 -10.16 5.46
C ALA A 347 13.29 -11.37 6.27
N LEU A 348 13.50 -12.52 5.60
CA LEU A 348 14.07 -13.71 6.23
C LEU A 348 15.52 -13.47 6.69
N ILE A 349 16.33 -12.84 5.85
CA ILE A 349 17.73 -12.49 6.18
C ILE A 349 17.76 -11.54 7.39
N THR A 350 16.92 -10.51 7.41
CA THR A 350 16.83 -9.57 8.53
C THR A 350 16.43 -10.28 9.83
N LYS A 351 15.44 -11.18 9.79
CA LYS A 351 15.04 -11.99 10.96
C LYS A 351 16.19 -12.88 11.46
N GLN A 352 16.93 -13.51 10.55
CA GLN A 352 18.07 -14.34 10.92
C GLN A 352 19.20 -13.53 11.57
N GLN A 353 19.46 -12.32 11.06
CA GLN A 353 20.43 -11.40 11.66
C GLN A 353 20.00 -10.95 13.06
N LEU A 354 18.70 -10.66 13.26
CA LEU A 354 18.16 -10.28 14.56
C LEU A 354 18.31 -11.42 15.57
N LEU A 355 17.90 -12.63 15.18
CA LEU A 355 18.05 -13.84 16.01
C LEU A 355 19.52 -14.04 16.42
N HIS A 356 20.46 -13.84 15.49
CA HIS A 356 21.89 -13.97 15.79
C HIS A 356 22.41 -12.86 16.73
N ARG A 357 21.85 -11.65 16.69
CA ARG A 357 22.15 -10.59 17.66
C ARG A 357 21.61 -10.94 19.04
N GLU A 358 20.38 -11.42 19.14
CA GLU A 358 19.76 -11.84 20.41
C GLU A 358 20.50 -13.01 21.05
N GLN A 359 20.88 -14.03 20.27
CA GLN A 359 21.70 -15.15 20.77
C GLN A 359 23.03 -14.66 21.36
N ARG A 360 23.71 -13.71 20.70
CA ARG A 360 24.95 -13.12 21.23
C ARG A 360 24.69 -12.32 22.51
N ALA A 361 23.63 -11.52 22.56
CA ALA A 361 23.26 -10.79 23.76
C ALA A 361 22.97 -11.72 24.94
N LEU A 362 22.27 -12.83 24.71
CA LEU A 362 21.97 -13.84 25.72
C LEU A 362 23.23 -14.55 26.22
N MET A 363 24.18 -14.87 25.33
CA MET A 363 25.47 -15.44 25.74
C MET A 363 26.26 -14.49 26.65
N LEU A 364 26.30 -13.19 26.32
CA LEU A 364 26.97 -12.18 27.14
C LEU A 364 26.29 -12.02 28.50
N ALA A 365 24.95 -11.97 28.54
CA ALA A 365 24.19 -11.89 29.80
C ALA A 365 24.44 -13.12 30.69
N ARG A 366 24.50 -14.32 30.10
CA ARG A 366 24.85 -15.56 30.81
C ARG A 366 26.27 -15.50 31.39
N GLN A 367 27.23 -14.98 30.64
CA GLN A 367 28.60 -14.81 31.10
C GLN A 367 28.68 -13.81 32.28
N GLN A 368 27.98 -12.68 32.20
CA GLN A 368 27.89 -11.71 33.30
C GLN A 368 27.28 -12.31 34.55
N LEU A 369 26.19 -13.08 34.41
CA LEU A 369 25.58 -13.80 35.53
C LEU A 369 26.54 -14.81 36.16
N GLN A 370 27.35 -15.52 35.36
CA GLN A 370 28.38 -16.42 35.91
C GLN A 370 29.43 -15.68 36.73
N VAL A 371 29.88 -14.50 36.28
CA VAL A 371 30.81 -13.65 37.05
C VAL A 371 30.16 -13.20 38.36
N HIS A 372 28.90 -12.75 38.34
CA HIS A 372 28.18 -12.38 39.55
C HIS A 372 28.00 -13.54 40.53
N VAL A 373 27.69 -14.74 40.03
CA VAL A 373 27.58 -15.94 40.88
C VAL A 373 28.93 -16.28 41.53
N GLN A 374 30.04 -16.11 40.82
CA GLN A 374 31.38 -16.33 41.39
C GLN A 374 31.74 -15.29 42.46
N ASP A 375 31.47 -14.02 42.21
CA ASP A 375 31.65 -12.93 43.21
C ASP A 375 30.81 -13.19 44.47
N LEU A 376 29.54 -13.58 44.32
CA LEU A 376 28.68 -13.94 45.45
C LEU A 376 29.24 -15.13 46.23
N LYS A 377 29.74 -16.17 45.55
CA LYS A 377 30.39 -17.32 46.22
C LYS A 377 31.64 -16.91 46.99
N GLN A 378 32.47 -16.04 46.43
CA GLN A 378 33.66 -15.53 47.14
C GLN A 378 33.28 -14.72 48.37
N ARG A 379 32.26 -13.86 48.28
CA ARG A 379 31.76 -13.11 49.44
C ARG A 379 31.18 -14.02 50.52
N GLU A 380 30.47 -15.07 50.11
CA GLU A 380 29.96 -16.10 51.02
C GLU A 380 31.12 -16.83 51.72
N GLU A 381 32.16 -17.22 50.98
CA GLU A 381 33.36 -17.86 51.54
C GLU A 381 34.08 -16.95 52.55
N ILE A 382 34.34 -15.68 52.20
CA ILE A 382 34.92 -14.69 53.11
C ILE A 382 34.06 -14.51 54.36
N PHE A 383 32.74 -14.44 54.20
CA PHE A 383 31.81 -14.35 55.33
C PHE A 383 31.95 -15.54 56.28
N TRP A 384 32.01 -16.76 55.73
CA TRP A 384 32.18 -17.98 56.54
C TRP A 384 33.56 -18.07 57.20
N GLU A 385 34.64 -17.65 56.52
CA GLU A 385 35.98 -17.57 57.10
C GLU A 385 36.04 -16.57 58.27
N GLN A 386 35.45 -15.38 58.10
CA GLN A 386 35.35 -14.37 59.15
C GLN A 386 34.52 -14.86 60.35
N ALA A 387 33.40 -15.53 60.08
CA ALA A 387 32.56 -16.13 61.12
C ALA A 387 33.30 -17.24 61.89
N ALA A 388 34.10 -18.06 61.20
CA ALA A 388 34.91 -19.11 61.80
C ALA A 388 36.08 -18.55 62.63
N ALA A 389 36.72 -17.47 62.17
CA ALA A 389 37.80 -16.80 62.90
C ALA A 389 37.33 -15.98 64.11
N SER A 390 36.05 -15.62 64.17
CA SER A 390 35.49 -14.82 65.28
C SER A 390 35.36 -15.64 66.57
N PRO A 391 36.11 -15.30 67.64
CA PRO A 391 36.06 -16.04 68.92
C PRO A 391 34.70 -15.94 69.64
N TYR A 392 33.84 -15.01 69.23
CA TYR A 392 32.49 -14.83 69.79
C TYR A 392 31.44 -15.75 69.13
N PHE A 393 31.64 -16.16 67.87
CA PHE A 393 30.68 -17.03 67.16
C PHE A 393 30.69 -18.48 67.68
N SER A 394 31.82 -18.94 68.24
CA SER A 394 31.95 -20.28 68.83
C SER A 394 30.99 -20.54 70.01
N LYS A 395 30.64 -19.50 70.79
CA LYS A 395 29.76 -19.66 71.97
C LYS A 395 28.28 -19.45 71.67
N GLN A 396 27.92 -18.68 70.63
CA GLN A 396 26.52 -18.33 70.34
C GLN A 396 25.87 -19.23 69.28
N SER A 397 26.65 -19.84 68.36
CA SER A 397 26.11 -20.73 67.32
C SER A 397 25.54 -22.05 67.84
N ARG A 398 25.97 -22.54 69.01
CA ARG A 398 25.33 -23.72 69.64
C ARG A 398 23.91 -23.44 70.15
N ALA A 399 23.56 -22.18 70.43
CA ALA A 399 22.23 -21.82 70.93
C ALA A 399 21.21 -21.54 69.81
N ILE A 400 21.64 -21.05 68.63
CA ILE A 400 20.74 -20.66 67.54
C ILE A 400 20.42 -21.84 66.60
N SER A 401 21.30 -22.84 66.50
CA SER A 401 21.09 -24.04 65.67
C SER A 401 19.85 -24.87 66.09
N TYR A 402 19.50 -24.87 67.39
CA TYR A 402 18.31 -25.59 67.86
C TYR A 402 16.99 -24.87 67.54
N ASN A 403 16.96 -23.54 67.50
CA ASN A 403 15.70 -22.80 67.28
C ASN A 403 15.28 -22.69 65.80
N LYS A 404 16.22 -22.72 64.85
CA LYS A 404 15.91 -22.55 63.42
C LYS A 404 15.39 -23.84 62.74
N ALA A 405 15.73 -25.00 63.28
CA ALA A 405 15.17 -26.28 62.84
C ALA A 405 13.68 -26.44 63.24
N GLU A 406 13.23 -25.73 64.26
CA GLU A 406 11.85 -25.79 64.76
C GLU A 406 10.92 -24.84 63.99
N THR A 407 11.42 -23.69 63.51
CA THR A 407 10.62 -22.75 62.72
C THR A 407 10.38 -23.22 61.27
N MET A 408 11.32 -23.92 60.65
CA MET A 408 11.13 -24.45 59.28
C MET A 408 10.28 -25.73 59.21
N ARG A 409 9.97 -26.38 60.35
CA ARG A 409 8.98 -27.46 60.40
C ARG A 409 7.54 -26.95 60.52
N SER A 410 7.34 -25.70 60.94
CA SER A 410 5.99 -25.17 61.22
C SER A 410 5.31 -24.48 60.03
N THR A 411 5.99 -24.24 58.90
CA THR A 411 5.41 -23.60 57.70
C THR A 411 5.09 -24.58 56.57
N LYS A 412 5.17 -25.90 56.81
CA LYS A 412 4.92 -26.94 55.80
C LYS A 412 3.49 -27.51 55.80
N THR A 413 2.51 -26.83 56.40
CA THR A 413 1.15 -27.39 56.57
C THR A 413 0.00 -26.44 56.26
N GLN A 414 0.19 -25.48 55.35
CA GLN A 414 -0.91 -24.70 54.77
C GLN A 414 -0.74 -24.56 53.26
N THR A 415 -0.60 -25.68 52.57
CA THR A 415 -1.09 -25.79 51.19
C THR A 415 -2.56 -26.19 51.30
N ASN A 416 -3.45 -25.24 51.02
CA ASN A 416 -4.86 -25.48 50.75
C ASN A 416 -4.98 -26.65 49.78
N SER A 417 -5.38 -27.81 50.30
CA SER A 417 -6.03 -28.84 49.52
C SER A 417 -7.47 -28.38 49.32
N ASP A 418 -7.68 -27.54 48.31
CA ASP A 418 -9.02 -27.34 47.79
C ASP A 418 -9.48 -28.67 47.22
N ILE A 419 -10.52 -29.17 47.88
CA ILE A 419 -11.26 -30.39 47.61
C ILE A 419 -11.83 -30.26 46.20
N PHE A 420 -11.34 -31.10 45.29
CA PHE A 420 -12.03 -31.37 44.03
C PHE A 420 -13.27 -32.22 44.38
N ASP A 421 -14.45 -31.60 44.35
CA ASP A 421 -15.74 -32.29 44.24
C ASP A 421 -15.84 -32.98 42.88
N PRO A 422 -16.00 -34.31 42.79
CA PRO A 422 -16.09 -35.02 41.52
C PRO A 422 -17.50 -35.05 40.89
N ASP A 423 -18.52 -34.44 41.49
CA ASP A 423 -19.93 -34.62 41.07
C ASP A 423 -20.62 -33.36 40.52
N SER A 424 -19.88 -32.45 39.88
CA SER A 424 -20.50 -31.37 39.11
C SER A 424 -20.71 -31.81 37.66
N ASN A 425 -21.85 -32.46 37.43
CA ASN A 425 -22.38 -32.80 36.11
C ASN A 425 -22.77 -31.51 35.35
N SER A 426 -21.79 -30.70 34.96
CA SER A 426 -21.99 -29.60 34.04
C SER A 426 -21.89 -30.17 32.63
N SER A 427 -23.02 -30.20 31.92
CA SER A 427 -23.07 -30.33 30.47
C SER A 427 -22.24 -29.17 29.89
N SER A 428 -20.95 -29.43 29.67
CA SER A 428 -20.11 -28.56 28.88
C SER A 428 -20.28 -29.00 27.43
N ASP A 429 -21.17 -28.30 26.73
CA ASP A 429 -21.35 -28.41 25.29
C ASP A 429 -20.16 -27.77 24.55
N PHE A 430 -18.94 -28.20 24.89
CA PHE A 430 -17.72 -27.88 24.17
C PHE A 430 -17.45 -28.99 23.17
N CYS A 431 -17.46 -28.66 21.88
CA CYS A 431 -16.90 -29.54 20.86
C CYS A 431 -15.41 -29.70 21.17
N GLY A 432 -15.00 -30.89 21.59
CA GLY A 432 -13.58 -31.26 21.81
C GLY A 432 -12.79 -31.40 20.52
N CYS A 433 -13.11 -30.62 19.50
CA CYS A 433 -12.39 -30.58 18.24
C CYS A 433 -11.21 -29.59 18.37
N ASP A 434 -9.99 -30.06 18.11
CA ASP A 434 -8.74 -29.26 18.23
C ASP A 434 -8.78 -27.95 17.41
N ASP A 435 -9.62 -27.90 16.37
CA ASP A 435 -9.81 -26.70 15.52
C ASP A 435 -10.71 -25.61 16.13
N CYS A 436 -11.33 -25.84 17.29
CA CYS A 436 -12.27 -24.89 17.94
C CYS A 436 -11.78 -24.32 19.27
N GLN A 437 -10.52 -24.57 19.67
CA GLN A 437 -9.94 -23.88 20.83
C GLN A 437 -9.43 -22.48 20.41
N PRO A 438 -9.97 -21.37 20.95
CA PRO A 438 -9.31 -20.09 20.83
C PRO A 438 -8.01 -20.13 21.64
N GLU A 439 -6.88 -19.80 21.00
CA GLU A 439 -5.62 -19.56 21.71
C GLU A 439 -5.84 -18.39 22.68
N LEU A 440 -6.01 -18.71 23.96
CA LEU A 440 -6.16 -17.74 25.03
C LEU A 440 -4.81 -17.09 25.35
N GLY A 441 -4.41 -16.16 24.47
CA GLY A 441 -3.27 -15.28 24.65
C GLY A 441 -3.70 -13.83 24.44
N GLN A 442 -3.93 -13.12 25.54
CA GLN A 442 -4.02 -11.64 25.63
C GLN A 442 -5.20 -10.97 24.90
N LEU A 443 -6.40 -11.02 25.48
CA LEU A 443 -7.46 -10.03 25.20
C LEU A 443 -8.07 -9.53 26.51
N SER A 444 -8.17 -8.21 26.65
CA SER A 444 -8.50 -7.52 27.90
C SER A 444 -9.99 -7.42 28.22
N ASN A 445 -10.88 -7.96 27.38
CA ASN A 445 -12.30 -8.11 27.74
C ASN A 445 -13.01 -9.11 26.80
N PRO A 446 -13.38 -10.32 27.28
CA PRO A 446 -13.98 -11.38 26.45
C PRO A 446 -15.51 -11.28 26.27
N GLU A 447 -16.20 -10.41 27.02
CA GLU A 447 -17.66 -10.46 27.13
C GLU A 447 -18.41 -9.89 25.91
N ASP A 448 -17.83 -8.97 25.14
CA ASP A 448 -18.53 -8.35 24.00
C ASP A 448 -18.35 -9.06 22.65
N LEU A 449 -17.50 -10.09 22.55
CA LEU A 449 -17.20 -10.78 21.27
C LEU A 449 -17.92 -12.14 21.11
N MET A 450 -18.43 -12.71 22.20
CA MET A 450 -19.06 -14.04 22.19
C MET A 450 -20.47 -14.07 21.56
N ASP A 451 -21.14 -12.92 21.42
CA ASP A 451 -22.51 -12.85 20.88
C ASP A 451 -22.60 -12.86 19.35
N THR A 452 -21.48 -12.83 18.62
CA THR A 452 -21.48 -12.81 17.13
C THR A 452 -21.14 -14.15 16.47
N TYR A 453 -20.65 -15.14 17.22
CA TYR A 453 -20.42 -16.49 16.71
C TYR A 453 -21.62 -17.39 17.03
N ASP A 454 -22.61 -17.42 16.12
CA ASP A 454 -23.65 -18.43 16.15
C ASP A 454 -23.00 -19.82 15.96
N LYS A 455 -22.92 -20.58 17.05
CA LYS A 455 -22.36 -21.94 17.14
C LYS A 455 -22.96 -22.92 16.13
N ARG A 456 -24.08 -22.56 15.49
CA ARG A 456 -24.71 -23.33 14.40
C ARG A 456 -23.96 -23.30 13.07
N SER A 457 -22.97 -22.42 12.90
CA SER A 457 -22.27 -22.22 11.62
C SER A 457 -21.04 -23.12 11.38
N CYS A 458 -20.58 -23.90 12.38
CA CYS A 458 -19.47 -24.83 12.19
C CYS A 458 -19.89 -26.05 11.34
N GLN A 459 -19.57 -26.01 10.05
CA GLN A 459 -19.87 -27.09 9.08
C GLN A 459 -19.28 -28.46 9.47
N TYR A 460 -18.18 -28.50 10.22
CA TYR A 460 -17.58 -29.75 10.70
C TYR A 460 -18.38 -30.42 11.82
N CYS A 461 -19.07 -29.65 12.67
CA CYS A 461 -19.89 -30.20 13.74
C CYS A 461 -21.27 -30.68 13.23
N GLN A 462 -21.77 -30.09 12.14
CA GLN A 462 -23.03 -30.53 11.53
C GLN A 462 -22.91 -31.89 10.82
N SER A 463 -21.74 -32.22 10.27
CA SER A 463 -21.54 -33.46 9.50
C SER A 463 -21.41 -34.72 10.37
N GLN A 464 -21.20 -34.57 11.68
CA GLN A 464 -21.04 -35.71 12.61
C GLN A 464 -22.24 -35.96 13.53
N ARG A 465 -23.34 -35.22 13.40
CA ARG A 465 -24.56 -35.56 14.15
C ARG A 465 -25.11 -36.90 13.63
N PRO A 466 -25.31 -37.91 14.49
CA PRO A 466 -26.02 -39.12 14.10
C PRO A 466 -27.42 -38.70 13.63
N ARG A 467 -27.83 -39.13 12.43
CA ARG A 467 -29.19 -38.93 11.95
C ARG A 467 -30.11 -39.66 12.91
N ASP A 468 -30.81 -38.92 13.75
CA ASP A 468 -31.89 -39.48 14.56
C ASP A 468 -32.88 -40.17 13.63
N VAL A 469 -33.14 -41.43 13.94
CA VAL A 469 -34.03 -42.33 13.21
C VAL A 469 -35.43 -41.73 13.26
N GLU A 470 -35.90 -41.22 12.13
CA GLU A 470 -37.30 -40.82 11.94
C GLU A 470 -38.21 -42.00 12.26
N SER A 471 -38.96 -41.85 13.36
CA SER A 471 -40.05 -42.73 13.73
C SER A 471 -41.21 -42.47 12.78
N SER A 472 -41.42 -43.43 11.89
CA SER A 472 -42.64 -43.59 11.10
C SER A 472 -43.86 -43.58 12.03
N SER A 473 -44.66 -42.51 11.98
CA SER A 473 -46.03 -42.52 12.46
C SER A 473 -46.97 -42.30 11.27
N LYS A 474 -47.77 -43.33 11.02
CA LYS A 474 -48.92 -43.31 10.12
C LYS A 474 -50.03 -42.45 10.74
N CYS A 475 -50.66 -41.61 9.94
CA CYS A 475 -52.10 -41.41 9.85
C CYS A 475 -52.43 -40.94 8.43
#